data_AF-A0A6H1UG92-F1
#
_entry.id   AF-A0A6H1UG92-F1
#
_cell.length_a   1.000
_cell.length_b   1.000
_cell.length_c   1.000
_cell.angle_alpha   90.00
_cell.angle_beta   90.00
_cell.angle_gamma   90.00
#
_symmetry.space_group_name_H-M   'P 1'
#
loop_
_entity.id
_entity.type
_entity.pdbx_description
1 polymer ?
#
loop_
_entity_poly.entity_id
_entity_poly.type
_entity_poly.pdbx_seq_one_letter_code
_entity_poly.pdbx_strand_id
1 'polypeptide(L)' 'MLKHITLAEYRASKSKDYQDVKSVELGTGFIKKQQINAAVRYFGNRQIQVHLTAHQQSIITGGQND' A
#
# COMPACT_ATOMS: atom_id res chain seq x y z
N MET A 1 -3.85 -12.42 8.66
CA MET A 1 -4.78 -12.33 7.51
C MET A 1 -4.18 -11.37 6.50
N LEU A 2 -4.11 -11.74 5.22
CA LEU A 2 -3.72 -10.85 4.13
C LEU A 2 -4.95 -10.09 3.66
N LYS A 3 -4.89 -8.77 3.58
CA LYS A 3 -6.02 -7.93 3.14
C LYS A 3 -5.65 -7.16 1.87
N HIS A 4 -6.39 -7.38 0.80
CA HIS A 4 -6.26 -6.59 -0.43
C HIS A 4 -6.94 -5.23 -0.22
N ILE A 5 -6.25 -4.14 -0.57
CA ILE A 5 -6.79 -2.77 -0.42
C ILE A 5 -6.66 -1.99 -1.72
N THR A 6 -7.71 -1.34 -2.16
CA THR A 6 -7.63 -0.39 -3.30
C THR A 6 -7.15 0.99 -2.86
N LEU A 7 -6.76 1.86 -3.80
CA LEU A 7 -6.42 3.25 -3.48
C LEU A 7 -7.62 3.99 -2.84
N ALA A 8 -8.83 3.73 -3.33
CA ALA A 8 -10.05 4.32 -2.78
C ALA A 8 -10.25 3.89 -1.31
N GLU A 9 -10.06 2.61 -1.01
CA GLU A 9 -10.11 2.10 0.35
C GLU A 9 -8.98 2.65 1.22
N TYR A 10 -7.76 2.77 0.73
CA TYR A 10 -6.67 3.41 1.47
C TYR A 10 -7.00 4.87 1.85
N ARG A 11 -7.59 5.64 0.92
CA ARG A 11 -8.01 7.01 1.16
C ARG A 11 -9.14 7.09 2.18
N ALA A 12 -10.09 6.15 2.12
CA ALA A 12 -11.21 6.05 3.07
C ALA A 12 -10.79 5.46 4.45
N SER A 13 -9.79 4.58 4.47
CA SER A 13 -9.35 3.81 5.64
C SER A 13 -8.36 4.56 6.53
N LYS A 14 -8.06 5.84 6.28
CA LYS A 14 -7.41 6.66 7.32
C LYS A 14 -8.22 6.69 8.64
N SER A 15 -9.49 6.27 8.60
CA SER A 15 -10.39 6.14 9.75
C SER A 15 -10.72 4.70 10.18
N LYS A 16 -10.35 3.65 9.41
CA LYS A 16 -10.64 2.26 9.80
C LYS A 16 -9.45 1.69 10.53
N ASP A 17 -9.69 1.23 11.75
CA ASP A 17 -8.69 0.57 12.54
C ASP A 17 -8.34 -0.78 11.89
N TYR A 18 -7.06 -0.93 11.51
CA TYR A 18 -6.52 -2.17 10.95
C TYR A 18 -6.09 -3.13 12.07
N GLN A 19 -6.75 -3.07 13.23
CA GLN A 19 -6.70 -4.08 14.29
C GLN A 19 -6.84 -5.47 13.65
N ASP A 20 -5.86 -6.34 13.92
CA ASP A 20 -5.69 -7.70 13.38
C ASP A 20 -5.18 -7.88 11.94
N VAL A 21 -4.90 -6.81 11.19
CA VAL A 21 -4.29 -6.95 9.86
C VAL A 21 -2.77 -7.01 9.98
N LYS A 22 -2.19 -8.20 9.78
CA LYS A 22 -0.72 -8.38 9.75
C LYS A 22 -0.08 -7.99 8.43
N SER A 23 -0.83 -8.14 7.33
CA SER A 23 -0.31 -7.90 5.98
C SER A 23 -1.39 -7.33 5.08
N VAL A 24 -1.03 -6.37 4.22
CA VAL A 24 -1.89 -5.81 3.18
C VAL A 24 -1.27 -5.98 1.81
N GLU A 25 -2.09 -6.18 0.79
CA GLU A 25 -1.69 -6.12 -0.60
C GLU A 25 -2.24 -4.84 -1.24
N LEU A 26 -1.38 -4.06 -1.89
CA LEU A 26 -1.82 -2.85 -2.58
C LEU A 26 -2.45 -3.21 -3.92
N GLY A 27 -3.75 -3.00 -4.02
CA GLY A 27 -4.57 -3.26 -5.18
C GLY A 27 -4.65 -2.13 -6.19
N THR A 28 -5.76 -2.10 -6.92
CA THR A 28 -6.00 -1.17 -8.02
C THR A 28 -5.93 0.30 -7.57
N GLY A 29 -5.29 1.13 -8.39
CA GLY A 29 -5.16 2.57 -8.19
C GLY A 29 -3.79 3.01 -7.64
N PHE A 30 -3.00 2.11 -7.08
CA PHE A 30 -1.61 2.38 -6.69
C PHE A 30 -0.66 2.29 -7.90
N ILE A 31 -0.76 3.28 -8.80
CA ILE A 31 0.04 3.34 -10.04
C ILE A 31 1.20 4.34 -9.95
N LYS A 32 1.20 5.23 -8.95
CA LYS A 32 2.26 6.21 -8.74
C LYS A 32 3.19 5.80 -7.60
N LYS A 33 4.49 6.09 -7.76
CA LYS A 33 5.53 5.84 -6.75
C LYS A 33 5.20 6.52 -5.42
N GLN A 34 4.77 7.78 -5.45
CA GLN A 34 4.43 8.53 -4.26
C GLN A 34 3.27 7.88 -3.48
N GLN A 35 2.25 7.37 -4.18
CA GLN A 35 1.11 6.69 -3.56
C GLN A 35 1.52 5.37 -2.91
N ILE A 36 2.32 4.57 -3.61
CA ILE A 36 2.83 3.28 -3.10
C ILE A 36 3.68 3.54 -1.85
N ASN A 37 4.63 4.47 -1.91
CA ASN A 37 5.48 4.82 -0.77
C ASN A 37 4.68 5.35 0.43
N ALA A 38 3.66 6.18 0.18
CA ALA A 38 2.79 6.68 1.24
C ALA A 38 2.00 5.55 1.91
N ALA A 39 1.52 4.57 1.14
CA ALA A 39 0.86 3.38 1.69
C ALA A 39 1.84 2.53 2.50
N VAL A 40 2.99 2.18 1.92
CA VAL A 40 4.06 1.40 2.58
C VAL A 40 4.45 2.03 3.92
N ARG A 41 4.66 3.34 3.95
CA ARG A 41 4.98 4.06 5.19
C ARG A 41 3.83 4.03 6.20
N TYR A 42 2.61 4.25 5.76
CA TYR A 42 1.43 4.26 6.63
C TYR A 42 1.19 2.91 7.33
N PHE A 43 1.32 1.81 6.58
CA PHE A 43 1.17 0.45 7.09
C PHE A 43 2.39 -0.01 7.88
N GLY A 44 3.60 0.36 7.46
CA GLY A 44 4.84 0.08 8.18
C GLY A 44 4.86 0.68 9.59
N ASN A 45 4.36 1.91 9.76
CA ASN A 45 4.21 2.54 11.07
C ASN A 45 3.25 1.78 12.02
N ARG A 46 2.41 0.89 11.48
CA ARG A 46 1.46 0.05 12.22
C ARG A 46 1.92 -1.40 12.34
N GLN A 47 3.18 -1.68 11.97
CA GLN A 47 3.74 -3.04 11.92
C GLN A 47 2.98 -3.97 10.97
N ILE A 48 2.35 -3.41 9.93
CA ILE A 48 1.62 -4.15 8.91
C ILE A 48 2.54 -4.33 7.70
N GLN A 49 2.78 -5.56 7.27
CA GLN A 49 3.57 -5.86 6.08
C GLN A 49 2.82 -5.46 4.81
N VAL A 50 3.52 -4.83 3.87
CA VAL A 50 2.93 -4.45 2.58
C VAL A 50 3.47 -5.34 1.48
N HIS A 51 2.57 -6.07 0.83
CA HIS A 51 2.84 -6.84 -0.37
C HIS A 51 2.59 -5.97 -1.58
N LEU A 52 3.63 -5.85 -2.41
CA LEU A 52 3.60 -5.13 -3.67
C LEU A 52 3.66 -6.13 -4.81
N THR A 53 2.82 -5.92 -5.81
CA THR A 53 2.89 -6.66 -7.08
C THR A 53 4.22 -6.39 -7.80
N ALA A 54 4.62 -7.28 -8.70
CA ALA A 54 5.85 -7.10 -9.50
C ALA A 54 5.89 -5.75 -10.25
N HIS A 55 4.73 -5.29 -10.73
CA HIS A 55 4.60 -3.99 -11.38
C HIS A 55 4.85 -2.81 -10.41
N GLN A 56 4.25 -2.85 -9.22
CA GLN A 56 4.47 -1.82 -8.19
C GLN A 56 5.90 -1.82 -7.67
N GLN A 57 6.51 -3.00 -7.52
CA GLN A 57 7.93 -3.12 -7.20
C GLN A 57 8.78 -2.43 -8.29
N SER A 58 8.51 -2.70 -9.56
CA SER A 58 9.20 -2.00 -10.66
C SER A 58 9.05 -0.48 -10.61
N ILE A 59 7.87 0.04 -10.24
CA ILE A 59 7.63 1.49 -10.07
C ILE A 59 8.50 2.08 -8.95
N ILE A 60 8.59 1.41 -7.79
CA ILE A 60 9.40 1.93 -6.66
C ILE A 60 10.91 1.79 -6.89
N THR A 61 11.35 0.69 -7.51
CA THR A 61 12.77 0.35 -7.69
C THR A 61 13.38 0.96 -8.95
N GLY A 62 12.59 1.09 -10.03
CA GLY A 62 13.10 1.42 -11.38
C GLY A 62 12.61 2.73 -12.00
N GLY A 63 11.55 3.37 -11.49
CA GLY A 63 10.96 4.53 -12.16
C GLY A 63 11.26 5.87 -11.49
N GLN A 64 11.97 6.76 -12.19
CA GLN A 64 11.73 8.21 -12.06
C GLN A 64 10.30 8.46 -12.53
N ASN A 65 9.34 8.63 -11.63
CA ASN A 65 8.04 9.24 -11.98
C ASN A 65 7.46 9.86 -10.71
N ASP A 66 7.48 11.18 -10.70
CA ASP A 66 6.79 12.09 -9.78
C ASP A 66 5.26 11.88 -9.80
#